data_AF-A0A3A5ATX7-F1
#
_entry.id   AF-A0A3A5ATX7-F1
#
_cell.length_a   1.000
_cell.length_b   1.000
_cell.length_c   1.000
_cell.angle_alpha   90.00
_cell.angle_beta   90.00
_cell.angle_gamma   90.00
#
_symmetry.space_group_name_H-M   'P 1'
#
loop_
_entity.id
_entity.type
_entity.pdbx_description
1 polymer ?
#
loop_
_entity_poly.entity_id
_entity_poly.type
_entity_poly.pdbx_seq_one_letter_code
_entity_poly.pdbx_strand_id
1 'polypeptide(L)' 'MKNPPLNIRMPAGMKKALEEIAAKEFRSLNSVILQFLDEQLRLKGINWQEQPEKKTKK' A
#
# COMPACT_ATOMS: atom_id res chain seq x y z
N MET A 1 12.26 8.71 7.07
CA MET A 1 12.17 7.45 7.83
C MET A 1 12.14 6.30 6.84
N LYS A 2 12.91 5.23 7.05
CA LYS A 2 12.79 4.04 6.19
C LYS A 2 11.59 3.25 6.70
N ASN A 3 10.58 3.07 5.87
CA ASN A 3 9.43 2.24 6.20
C ASN A 3 9.91 0.79 6.42
N PRO A 4 9.39 0.08 7.44
CA PRO A 4 9.79 -1.30 7.69
C PRO A 4 9.45 -2.18 6.48
N PRO A 5 10.31 -3.16 6.12
CA PRO A 5 10.02 -4.07 5.03
C PRO A 5 8.80 -4.94 5.36
N LEU A 6 7.83 -4.98 4.46
CA LEU A 6 6.65 -5.84 4.56
C LEU A 6 6.81 -7.02 3.59
N ASN A 7 6.81 -8.25 4.13
CA ASN A 7 6.81 -9.46 3.32
C ASN A 7 5.41 -10.06 3.27
N ILE A 8 4.80 -10.06 2.08
CA ILE A 8 3.43 -10.53 1.85
C ILE A 8 3.50 -11.88 1.12
N ARG A 9 2.95 -12.92 1.73
CA ARG A 9 2.68 -14.19 1.04
C ARG A 9 1.34 -14.07 0.31
N MET A 10 1.36 -14.27 -1.00
CA MET A 10 0.17 -14.19 -1.85
C MET A 10 0.07 -15.42 -2.74
N PRO A 11 -1.15 -15.90 -3.05
CA PRO A 11 -1.35 -16.94 -4.05
C PRO A 11 -0.79 -16.53 -5.42
N ALA A 12 -0.26 -17.48 -6.19
CA ALA A 12 0.38 -17.20 -7.47
C ALA A 12 -0.56 -16.49 -8.46
N GLY A 13 -1.83 -16.92 -8.51
CA GLY A 13 -2.84 -16.29 -9.37
C GLY A 13 -3.12 -14.82 -9.00
N MET A 14 -3.14 -14.52 -7.70
CA MET A 14 -3.33 -13.15 -7.20
C MET A 14 -2.15 -12.26 -7.59
N LYS A 15 -0.92 -12.74 -7.39
CA LYS A 15 0.29 -12.02 -7.79
C LYS A 15 0.25 -11.67 -9.28
N LYS A 16 -0.05 -12.66 -10.12
CA LYS A 16 -0.12 -12.49 -11.57
C LYS A 16 -1.16 -11.44 -11.98
N ALA A 17 -2.35 -11.48 -11.41
CA ALA A 17 -3.39 -10.50 -11.70
C ALA A 17 -2.95 -9.07 -11.33
N LEU A 18 -2.28 -8.89 -10.19
CA LEU A 18 -1.75 -7.59 -9.77
C LEU A 18 -0.59 -7.12 -10.67
N GLU A 19 0.27 -8.03 -11.12
CA GLU A 19 1.34 -7.73 -12.08
C GLU A 19 0.79 -7.29 -13.44
N GLU A 20 -0.29 -7.91 -13.91
CA GLU A 20 -0.98 -7.50 -15.15
C GLU A 20 -1.59 -6.10 -15.05
N ILE A 21 -2.18 -5.76 -13.90
CA ILE A 21 -2.70 -4.40 -13.64
C ILE A 21 -1.55 -3.40 -13.64
N ALA A 22 -0.48 -3.71 -12.90
CA ALA A 22 0.71 -2.87 -12.82
C ALA A 22 1.32 -2.61 -14.21
N ALA A 23 1.41 -3.65 -15.05
CA ALA A 23 1.91 -3.54 -16.42
C ALA A 23 1.01 -2.66 -17.31
N LYS A 24 -0.31 -2.83 -17.25
CA LYS A 24 -1.27 -2.05 -18.05
C LYS A 24 -1.25 -0.56 -17.72
N GLU A 25 -0.96 -0.22 -16.47
CA GLU A 25 -0.96 1.16 -15.98
C GLU A 25 0.44 1.78 -15.94
N PHE A 26 1.48 1.05 -16.36
CA PHE A 26 2.88 1.45 -16.28
C PHE A 26 3.32 1.81 -14.84
N ARG A 27 2.84 1.05 -13.86
CA ARG A 27 3.12 1.24 -12.42
C ARG A 27 3.89 0.06 -11.85
N SER A 28 4.49 0.26 -10.67
CA SER A 28 5.10 -0.85 -9.92
C SER A 28 4.03 -1.65 -9.20
N LEU A 29 4.25 -2.97 -9.06
CA LEU A 29 3.39 -3.86 -8.27
C LEU A 29 3.15 -3.32 -6.85
N ASN A 30 4.20 -2.80 -6.22
CA ASN A 30 4.10 -2.20 -4.89
C ASN A 30 3.14 -0.99 -4.85
N SER A 31 3.18 -0.12 -5.86
CA SER A 31 2.26 1.02 -5.95
C SER A 31 0.81 0.57 -6.07
N VAL A 32 0.54 -0.48 -6.85
CA VAL A 32 -0.80 -1.03 -7.02
C VAL A 32 -1.31 -1.63 -5.70
N ILE A 33 -0.47 -2.41 -5.01
CA ILE A 33 -0.81 -2.98 -3.70
C ILE A 33 -1.16 -1.87 -2.70
N LEU A 34 -0.32 -0.83 -2.61
CA LEU A 34 -0.55 0.27 -1.68
C LEU A 34 -1.83 1.05 -1.99
N GLN A 35 -2.14 1.28 -3.28
CA GLN A 35 -3.40 1.91 -3.67
C GLN A 35 -4.60 1.09 -3.21
N PHE A 36 -4.61 -0.22 -3.47
CA PHE A 36 -5.73 -1.06 -3.04
C PHE A 36 -5.89 -1.12 -1.53
N LEU A 37 -4.77 -1.16 -0.79
CA LEU A 37 -4.83 -1.11 0.68
C LEU A 37 -5.39 0.22 1.18
N ASP A 38 -4.96 1.35 0.60
CA ASP A 38 -5.47 2.68 0.94
C ASP A 38 -6.98 2.79 0.68
N GLU A 39 -7.45 2.32 -0.49
CA GLU A 39 -8.88 2.27 -0.81
C GLU A 39 -9.66 1.42 0.21
N GLN A 40 -9.16 0.24 0.58
CA GLN A 40 -9.82 -0.63 1.57
C GLN A 40 -9.86 0.02 2.97
N LEU A 41 -8.81 0.73 3.38
CA LEU A 41 -8.78 1.43 4.66
C LEU A 41 -9.79 2.58 4.66
N ARG A 42 -9.86 3.37 3.59
CA ARG A 42 -10.84 4.46 3.43
C ARG A 42 -12.27 3.95 3.43
N LEU A 43 -12.56 2.85 2.73
CA LEU A 43 -13.89 2.22 2.71
C LEU A 43 -14.33 1.75 4.09
N LYS A 44 -13.39 1.42 4.98
CA LYS A 44 -13.64 1.04 6.38
C LYS A 44 -13.66 2.24 7.32
N GLY A 45 -13.50 3.47 6.83
CA GLY A 45 -13.42 4.67 7.65
C GLY A 45 -12.13 4.77 8.49
N ILE A 46 -11.09 4.01 8.14
CA ILE A 46 -9.81 4.00 8.88
C ILE A 46 -8.91 5.09 8.32
N ASN A 47 -8.68 6.15 9.09
CA ASN A 47 -7.71 7.19 8.75
C ASN A 47 -6.30 6.81 9.22
N TRP A 48 -5.52 6.20 8.34
CA TRP A 48 -4.13 5.82 8.61
C TRP A 48 -3.12 6.95 8.30
N GLN A 49 -3.56 8.00 7.62
CA GLN A 49 -2.72 9.14 7.24
C GLN A 49 -2.57 10.16 8.38
N GLU A 50 -3.42 10.06 9.42
CA GLU A 50 -3.36 10.90 10.62
C GLU A 50 -2.50 10.29 11.72
N GLN A 51 -1.18 10.45 11.61
CA GLN A 51 -0.35 10.88 12.74
C GLN A 51 0.79 11.74 12.19
N PRO A 52 0.62 13.07 12.08
CA PRO A 52 1.79 13.94 12.13
C PRO A 52 2.43 13.66 13.48
N GLU A 53 3.60 13.00 13.48
CA GLU A 53 4.45 12.96 14.65
C GLU A 53 4.53 14.39 15.15
N LYS A 54 3.91 14.66 16.31
CA LYS A 54 4.11 15.93 17.00
C LYS A 54 5.61 16.00 17.22
N LYS A 55 6.30 16.76 16.36
CA LYS A 55 7.66 17.22 16.61
C LYS A 55 7.54 18.17 17.81
N THR A 56 7.41 17.59 19.00
CA THR A 56 7.70 18.27 20.25
C THR A 56 9.21 18.48 20.25
N LYS A 57 9.66 19.57 19.63
CA LYS A 57 10.95 20.15 19.97
C LYS A 57 10.70 21.14 21.11
N LYS A 58 11.19 20.74 22.28
CA LYS A 58 11.55 21.61 23.40
C LYS A 58 12.45 22.75 22.94
#